data_AF-A0AAD7BDT0-F1
#
_entry.id   AF-A0AAD7BDT0-F1
#
_cell.length_a   1.000
_cell.length_b   1.000
_cell.length_c   1.000
_cell.angle_alpha   90.00
_cell.angle_beta   90.00
_cell.angle_gamma   90.00
#
_symmetry.space_group_name_H-M   'P 1'
#
loop_
_entity.id
_entity.type
_entity.pdbx_description
1 polymer ?
#
loop_
_entity_poly.entity_id
_entity_poly.type
_entity_poly.pdbx_seq_one_letter_code
_entity_poly.pdbx_strand_id
1 'polypeptide(L)'
;MHGVRELQPNIPGREKRSWISDGAPVLVKSVSSSVHPEEVRIACLLTSPPHVGRPRNHSIPIWDVLNDPLLDADKQRIVMPLCVRITRPVFDTVGEVVDCIRQIFEGIEYMHEHFIAHRDCNWLNVVQDATGLYPEGFHPVSPFYDREYKLRAHVLTRR
;
A
#
# COMPACT_ATOMS: atom_id res chain seq x y z
N MET A 1 -15.69 -15.51 18.71
CA MET A 1 -14.36 -15.91 19.21
C MET A 1 -13.75 -16.89 18.21
N HIS A 2 -12.87 -16.45 17.32
CA HIS A 2 -11.91 -17.22 16.50
C HIS A 2 -10.95 -16.12 15.98
N GLY A 3 -9.94 -15.71 16.73
CA GLY A 3 -8.64 -16.37 16.70
C GLY A 3 -7.76 -15.64 15.69
N VAL A 4 -7.28 -14.44 16.06
CA VAL A 4 -6.17 -13.77 15.35
C VAL A 4 -4.98 -14.71 15.47
N ARG A 5 -4.65 -15.40 14.38
CA ARG A 5 -3.45 -16.24 14.35
C ARG A 5 -2.25 -15.31 14.33
N GLU A 6 -1.59 -15.18 15.47
CA GLU A 6 -0.15 -14.94 15.50
C GLU A 6 0.51 -15.99 14.60
N LEU A 7 1.05 -15.54 13.46
CA LEU A 7 1.83 -16.41 12.62
C LEU A 7 3.26 -16.46 13.17
N GLN A 8 3.51 -17.59 13.85
CA GLN A 8 4.75 -18.34 14.00
C GLN A 8 5.52 -18.28 15.33
N PRO A 9 6.07 -19.44 15.77
CA PRO A 9 6.79 -19.59 17.02
C PRO A 9 8.12 -18.82 17.01
N ASN A 10 8.56 -18.48 18.22
CA ASN A 10 9.76 -17.71 18.52
C ASN A 10 11.03 -18.41 17.97
N ILE A 11 11.55 -17.95 16.83
CA ILE A 11 12.84 -18.39 16.29
C ILE A 11 13.94 -17.53 16.95
N PRO A 12 14.91 -18.11 17.67
CA PRO A 12 15.96 -17.33 18.35
C PRO A 12 16.80 -16.54 17.33
N GLY A 13 16.94 -15.23 17.52
CA GLY A 13 17.77 -14.36 16.66
C GLY A 13 17.00 -13.49 15.66
N ARG A 14 15.67 -13.63 15.52
CA ARG A 14 14.84 -12.64 14.81
C ARG A 14 14.39 -11.56 15.80
N GLU A 15 14.84 -10.32 15.62
CA GLU A 15 14.15 -9.18 16.22
C GLU A 15 12.67 -9.23 15.80
N LYS A 16 11.76 -9.21 16.78
CA LYS A 16 10.35 -8.98 16.51
C LYS A 16 10.20 -7.58 15.93
N ARG A 17 10.18 -7.43 14.61
CA ARG A 17 9.70 -6.20 13.97
C ARG A 17 8.19 -6.18 14.04
N SER A 18 7.64 -5.38 14.94
CA SER A 18 6.20 -5.13 15.01
C SER A 18 5.82 -4.07 13.97
N TRP A 19 5.20 -4.49 12.87
CA TRP A 19 4.50 -3.60 11.92
C TRP A 19 3.17 -3.06 12.48
N ILE A 20 3.03 -3.11 13.80
CA ILE A 20 1.84 -2.81 14.58
C ILE A 20 2.27 -1.81 15.65
N SER A 21 2.96 -0.73 15.28
CA SER A 21 3.23 0.34 16.25
C SER A 21 1.93 1.08 16.61
N ASP A 22 1.01 1.23 15.64
CA ASP A 22 -0.13 2.16 15.77
C ASP A 22 -1.50 1.54 15.42
N GLY A 23 -1.58 0.23 15.24
CA GLY A 23 -2.82 -0.46 14.84
C GLY A 23 -3.31 -0.11 13.41
N ALA A 24 -2.48 0.57 12.63
CA ALA A 24 -2.71 0.85 11.22
C ALA A 24 -2.68 -0.47 10.42
N PRO A 25 -3.67 -0.73 9.57
CA PRO A 25 -3.70 -1.97 8.80
C PRO A 25 -2.59 -1.98 7.75
N VAL A 26 -1.94 -3.14 7.60
CA VAL A 26 -0.83 -3.35 6.66
C VAL A 26 -1.23 -4.31 5.55
N LEU A 27 -0.64 -4.14 4.38
CA LEU A 27 -0.73 -5.08 3.26
C LEU A 27 0.63 -5.77 3.07
N VAL A 28 0.62 -7.10 2.98
CA VAL A 28 1.79 -7.89 2.59
C VAL A 28 1.57 -8.39 1.16
N LYS A 29 2.29 -7.80 0.20
CA LYS A 29 2.22 -8.21 -1.21
C LYS A 29 3.36 -9.18 -1.50
N SER A 30 3.03 -10.33 -2.09
CA SER A 30 4.01 -11.26 -2.64
C SER A 30 4.29 -10.91 -4.10
N VAL A 31 5.55 -10.74 -4.44
CA VAL A 31 6.05 -10.36 -5.77
C VAL A 31 6.93 -11.50 -6.29
N SER A 32 6.73 -11.90 -7.55
CA SER A 32 7.57 -12.89 -8.23
C SER A 32 8.81 -12.22 -8.78
N SER A 33 9.99 -12.60 -8.30
CA SER A 33 11.27 -12.07 -8.74
C SER A 33 11.59 -12.45 -10.20
N SER A 34 11.18 -13.64 -10.64
CA SER A 34 11.40 -14.06 -12.03
C SER A 34 10.50 -13.34 -13.04
N VAL A 35 9.26 -13.01 -12.66
CA VAL A 35 8.30 -12.31 -13.54
C VAL A 35 8.46 -10.79 -13.45
N HIS A 36 8.74 -10.26 -12.26
CA HIS A 36 8.84 -8.83 -11.97
C HIS A 36 10.15 -8.47 -11.24
N PRO A 37 11.31 -8.68 -11.89
CA PRO A 37 12.63 -8.58 -11.25
C PRO A 37 12.95 -7.20 -10.68
N GLU A 38 12.35 -6.14 -11.25
CA GLU A 38 12.65 -4.76 -10.88
C GLU A 38 11.65 -4.15 -9.90
N GLU A 39 10.51 -4.79 -9.64
CA GLU A 39 9.39 -4.18 -8.91
C GLU A 39 9.79 -3.81 -7.47
N VAL A 40 10.33 -4.77 -6.72
CA VAL A 40 10.75 -4.52 -5.32
C VAL A 40 11.91 -3.52 -5.28
N ARG A 41 12.87 -3.63 -6.21
CA ARG A 41 14.02 -2.72 -6.26
C ARG A 41 13.59 -1.28 -6.50
N ILE A 42 12.70 -1.05 -7.47
CA ILE A 42 12.19 0.29 -7.80
C ILE A 42 11.32 0.84 -6.65
N ALA A 43 10.43 0.03 -6.07
CA ALA A 43 9.58 0.46 -4.97
C ALA A 43 10.40 0.87 -3.72
N CYS A 44 11.44 0.10 -3.39
CA CYS A 44 12.37 0.44 -2.32
C CYS A 44 13.20 1.70 -2.64
N LEU A 45 13.65 1.86 -3.89
CA LEU A 45 14.35 3.08 -4.32
C LEU A 45 13.47 4.32 -4.13
N LEU A 46 12.21 4.26 -4.56
CA LEU A 46 11.28 5.39 -4.42
C LEU A 46 10.89 5.66 -2.94
N THR A 47 11.20 4.75 -2.01
CA THR A 47 10.97 4.93 -0.57
C THR A 47 12.25 5.22 0.23
N SER A 48 13.42 5.25 -0.40
CA SER A 48 14.68 5.57 0.29
C SER A 48 15.02 7.06 0.18
N PRO A 49 15.92 7.60 1.04
CA PRO A 49 16.49 8.92 0.82
C PRO A 49 17.20 8.98 -0.56
N PRO A 50 17.05 10.08 -1.34
CA PRO A 50 16.38 11.34 -1.00
C PRO A 50 14.89 11.43 -1.39
N HIS A 51 14.26 10.30 -1.77
CA HIS A 51 12.91 10.26 -2.33
C HIS A 51 11.80 10.21 -1.28
N VAL A 52 12.09 9.64 -0.11
CA VAL A 52 11.15 9.60 1.01
C VAL A 52 10.71 11.01 1.43
N GLY A 53 9.41 11.21 1.61
CA GLY A 53 8.84 12.50 2.02
C GLY A 53 8.84 13.59 0.95
N ARG A 54 9.22 13.29 -0.31
CA ARG A 54 9.14 14.27 -1.40
C ARG A 54 7.67 14.52 -1.78
N PRO A 55 7.19 15.77 -1.81
CA PRO A 55 5.77 16.06 -2.06
C PRO A 55 5.24 15.59 -3.42
N ARG A 56 6.10 15.50 -4.44
CA ARG A 56 5.74 14.99 -5.78
C ARG A 56 5.86 13.47 -5.92
N ASN A 57 6.42 12.80 -4.91
CA ASN A 57 6.55 11.34 -4.92
C ASN A 57 5.30 10.70 -4.33
N HIS A 58 4.35 10.39 -5.18
CA HIS A 58 3.08 9.75 -4.81
C HIS A 58 3.14 8.21 -4.85
N SER A 59 4.35 7.64 -4.79
CA SER A 59 4.54 6.18 -4.75
C SER A 59 4.16 5.62 -3.38
N ILE A 60 3.56 4.43 -3.36
CA ILE A 60 3.23 3.75 -2.10
C ILE A 60 4.55 3.46 -1.34
N PRO A 61 4.68 3.87 -0.07
CA PRO A 61 5.89 3.61 0.69
C PRO A 61 6.02 2.12 1.03
N ILE A 62 7.23 1.59 0.87
CA ILE A 62 7.61 0.26 1.34
C ILE A 62 8.21 0.36 2.75
N TRP A 63 7.55 -0.27 3.72
CA TRP A 63 8.01 -0.29 5.11
C TRP A 63 9.00 -1.41 5.40
N ASP A 64 8.86 -2.55 4.72
CA ASP A 64 9.87 -3.62 4.78
C ASP A 64 9.84 -4.54 3.57
N VAL A 65 10.92 -5.31 3.44
CA VAL A 65 11.00 -6.47 2.55
C VAL A 65 11.33 -7.71 3.40
N LEU A 66 10.35 -8.60 3.53
CA LEU A 66 10.49 -9.85 4.26
C LEU A 66 11.19 -10.89 3.38
N ASN A 67 12.47 -11.11 3.67
CA ASN A 67 13.29 -12.16 3.07
C ASN A 67 13.27 -13.37 4.01
N ASP A 68 12.35 -14.31 3.77
CA ASP A 68 12.30 -15.55 4.55
C ASP A 68 12.96 -16.69 3.77
N PRO A 69 14.14 -17.18 4.19
CA PRO A 69 14.83 -18.28 3.51
C PRO A 69 14.05 -19.62 3.56
N LEU A 70 13.00 -19.72 4.38
CA LEU A 70 12.12 -20.88 4.43
C LEU A 70 10.96 -20.80 3.43
N LEU A 71 10.79 -19.67 2.74
CA LEU A 71 9.72 -19.46 1.76
C LEU A 71 10.25 -19.61 0.33
N ASP A 72 9.33 -19.68 -0.63
CA ASP A 72 9.62 -19.74 -2.06
C ASP A 72 10.65 -18.66 -2.47
N ALA A 73 11.79 -19.11 -2.99
CA ALA A 73 12.91 -18.25 -3.38
C ALA A 73 12.56 -17.30 -4.54
N ASP A 74 11.51 -17.61 -5.32
CA ASP A 74 10.97 -16.70 -6.33
C ASP A 74 10.12 -15.58 -5.71
N LYS A 75 9.76 -15.63 -4.42
CA LYS A 75 8.82 -14.68 -3.82
C LYS A 75 9.48 -13.73 -2.86
N GLN A 76 9.52 -12.46 -3.23
CA GLN A 76 9.77 -11.36 -2.29
C GLN A 76 8.45 -10.88 -1.70
N ARG A 77 8.43 -10.59 -0.39
CA ARG A 77 7.23 -10.06 0.29
C ARG A 77 7.51 -8.64 0.75
N ILE A 78 6.75 -7.69 0.23
CA ILE A 78 6.84 -6.29 0.63
C ILE A 78 5.72 -5.95 1.61
N VAL A 79 6.08 -5.23 2.67
CA VAL A 79 5.15 -4.67 3.66
C VAL A 79 4.91 -3.21 3.31
N MET A 80 3.65 -2.83 3.17
CA MET A 80 3.24 -1.47 2.78
C MET A 80 1.91 -1.11 3.44
N PRO A 81 1.50 0.17 3.43
CA PRO A 81 0.18 0.57 3.93
C PRO A 81 -0.95 -0.17 3.21
N LEU A 82 -2.04 -0.45 3.93
CA LEU A 82 -3.27 -0.91 3.30
C LEU A 82 -3.99 0.29 2.66
N CYS A 83 -3.91 0.40 1.33
CA CYS A 83 -4.64 1.39 0.56
C CYS A 83 -5.95 0.84 -0.02
N VAL A 84 -6.86 1.72 -0.43
CA VAL A 84 -8.06 1.35 -1.20
C VAL A 84 -7.95 1.81 -2.63
N ARG A 85 -8.63 1.11 -3.56
CA ARG A 85 -8.71 1.57 -4.96
C ARG A 85 -9.31 2.95 -5.03
N ILE A 86 -8.83 3.76 -5.97
CA ILE A 86 -9.28 5.15 -6.07
C ILE A 86 -10.79 5.29 -6.38
N THR A 87 -11.35 4.27 -7.05
CA THR A 87 -12.79 4.16 -7.36
C THR A 87 -13.66 3.69 -6.21
N ARG A 88 -13.11 3.53 -5.00
CA ARG A 88 -13.84 3.07 -3.80
C ARG A 88 -13.56 3.96 -2.59
N PRO A 89 -14.56 4.73 -2.10
CA PRO A 89 -15.87 5.00 -2.70
C PRO A 89 -15.75 5.71 -4.05
N VAL A 90 -16.84 5.94 -4.78
CA VAL A 90 -16.80 6.81 -5.97
C VAL A 90 -16.44 8.25 -5.56
N PHE A 91 -16.04 9.08 -6.53
CA PHE A 91 -15.78 10.49 -6.29
C PHE A 91 -17.08 11.25 -6.01
N ASP A 92 -17.08 12.09 -4.98
CA ASP A 92 -18.24 12.90 -4.60
C ASP A 92 -18.27 14.25 -5.33
N THR A 93 -17.10 14.78 -5.70
CA THR A 93 -16.99 16.10 -6.35
C THR A 93 -16.00 16.09 -7.52
N VAL A 94 -16.16 17.05 -8.43
CA VAL A 94 -15.19 17.31 -9.50
C VAL A 94 -13.81 17.70 -8.94
N GLY A 95 -13.78 18.37 -7.78
CA GLY A 95 -12.55 18.73 -7.10
C GLY A 95 -11.71 17.50 -6.74
N GLU A 96 -12.33 16.43 -6.23
CA GLU A 96 -11.63 15.18 -5.91
C GLU A 96 -11.02 14.53 -7.16
N VAL A 97 -11.74 14.55 -8.28
CA VAL A 97 -11.25 14.00 -9.56
C VAL A 97 -10.07 14.79 -10.08
N VAL A 98 -10.17 16.12 -10.07
CA VAL A 98 -9.09 17.01 -10.52
C VAL A 98 -7.85 16.84 -9.64
N ASP A 99 -8.03 16.75 -8.32
CA ASP A 99 -6.92 16.56 -7.39
C ASP A 99 -6.25 15.20 -7.55
N CYS A 100 -7.03 14.13 -7.72
CA CYS A 100 -6.54 12.81 -8.09
C CYS A 100 -5.68 12.86 -9.36
N ILE A 101 -6.17 13.46 -10.43
CA ILE A 101 -5.44 13.55 -11.72
C ILE A 101 -4.14 14.33 -11.54
N ARG A 102 -4.18 15.44 -10.79
CA ARG A 102 -2.98 16.23 -10.45
C ARG A 102 -1.93 15.37 -9.76
N GLN A 103 -2.30 14.64 -8.70
CA GLN A 103 -1.38 13.76 -7.97
C GLN A 103 -0.82 12.64 -8.84
N ILE A 104 -1.63 12.02 -9.72
CA ILE A 104 -1.15 11.02 -10.69
C ILE A 104 -0.06 11.62 -11.59
N PHE A 105 -0.29 12.81 -12.16
CA PHE A 105 0.69 13.44 -13.03
C PHE A 105 1.96 13.86 -12.31
N GLU A 106 1.86 14.41 -11.10
CA GLU A 106 3.03 14.71 -10.27
C GLU A 106 3.87 13.46 -10.00
N GLY A 107 3.23 12.33 -9.68
CA GLY A 107 3.93 11.07 -9.41
C GLY A 107 4.61 10.49 -10.65
N ILE A 108 3.94 10.57 -11.81
CA ILE A 108 4.50 10.13 -13.10
C ILE A 108 5.65 11.03 -13.54
N GLU A 109 5.52 12.35 -13.44
CA GLU A 109 6.60 13.29 -13.69
C GLU A 109 7.81 13.00 -12.79
N TYR A 110 7.56 12.80 -11.49
CA TYR A 110 8.61 12.48 -10.53
C TYR A 110 9.33 11.17 -10.87
N MET A 111 8.61 10.11 -11.26
CA MET A 111 9.23 8.87 -11.73
C MET A 111 10.09 9.11 -12.99
N HIS A 112 9.59 9.90 -13.94
CA HIS A 112 10.32 10.21 -15.18
C HIS A 112 11.61 11.01 -14.94
N GLU A 113 11.61 11.97 -14.01
CA GLU A 113 12.82 12.69 -13.58
C GLU A 113 13.91 11.76 -13.05
N HIS A 114 13.52 10.60 -12.52
CA HIS A 114 14.42 9.58 -11.99
C HIS A 114 14.59 8.39 -12.95
N PHE A 115 14.28 8.57 -14.24
CA PHE A 115 14.43 7.57 -15.31
C PHE A 115 13.63 6.27 -15.08
N ILE A 116 12.50 6.37 -14.37
CA ILE A 116 11.58 5.26 -14.11
C ILE A 116 10.31 5.47 -14.92
N ALA A 117 9.93 4.49 -15.72
CA ALA A 117 8.64 4.48 -16.41
C ALA A 117 7.68 3.49 -15.71
N HIS A 118 6.50 3.94 -15.30
CA HIS A 118 5.51 3.07 -14.64
C HIS A 118 5.00 1.95 -15.57
N ARG A 119 4.80 2.26 -16.86
CA ARG A 119 4.36 1.32 -17.93
C ARG A 119 2.98 0.66 -17.80
N ASP A 120 2.28 0.86 -16.70
CA ASP A 120 0.95 0.29 -16.45
C ASP A 120 0.09 1.24 -15.59
N CYS A 121 0.13 2.53 -15.90
CA CYS A 121 -0.64 3.56 -15.19
C CYS A 121 -2.11 3.48 -15.64
N ASN A 122 -2.89 2.64 -14.95
CA ASN A 122 -4.33 2.49 -15.18
C ASN A 122 -5.08 2.56 -13.83
N TRP A 123 -6.39 2.77 -13.87
CA TRP A 123 -7.24 2.96 -12.68
C TRP A 123 -7.28 1.78 -11.69
N LEU A 124 -6.82 0.58 -12.07
CA LEU A 124 -6.68 -0.55 -11.15
C LEU A 124 -5.40 -0.48 -10.31
N ASN A 125 -4.40 0.26 -10.80
CA ASN A 125 -3.10 0.45 -10.17
C ASN A 125 -2.97 1.77 -9.41
N VAL A 126 -4.01 2.61 -9.45
CA VAL A 126 -4.10 3.83 -8.62
C VAL A 126 -4.92 3.54 -7.38
N VAL A 127 -4.31 3.81 -6.22
CA VAL A 127 -4.90 3.63 -4.90
C VAL A 127 -4.82 4.94 -4.11
N GLN A 128 -5.58 5.02 -3.03
CA GLN A 128 -5.59 6.15 -2.12
C GLN A 128 -5.33 5.67 -0.69
N ASP A 129 -4.66 6.52 0.10
CA ASP A 129 -4.68 6.39 1.55
C ASP A 129 -6.11 6.60 2.04
N ALA A 130 -6.64 5.59 2.74
CA ALA A 130 -8.02 5.57 3.18
C ALA A 130 -8.16 5.90 4.68
N THR A 131 -7.06 6.22 5.37
CA THR A 131 -7.04 6.48 6.82
C THR A 131 -7.97 7.62 7.22
N GLY A 132 -8.00 8.72 6.45
CA GLY A 132 -8.94 9.83 6.67
C GLY A 132 -10.33 9.61 6.09
N LEU A 133 -10.49 8.61 5.22
CA LEU A 133 -11.72 8.34 4.48
C LEU A 133 -12.67 7.41 5.25
N TYR A 134 -12.08 6.51 6.05
CA TYR A 134 -12.76 5.52 6.87
C TYR A 134 -12.36 5.71 8.34
N PRO A 135 -13.03 6.60 9.09
CA PRO A 135 -12.63 6.93 10.46
C PRO A 135 -12.64 5.71 11.40
N GLU A 136 -13.55 4.76 11.20
CA GLU A 136 -13.63 3.49 11.95
C GLU A 136 -12.81 2.35 11.29
N GLY A 137 -12.18 2.64 10.15
CA GLY A 137 -11.48 1.69 9.30
C GLY A 137 -12.41 0.89 8.37
N PHE A 138 -11.80 -0.02 7.61
CA PHE A 138 -12.48 -0.75 6.53
C PHE A 138 -11.94 -2.18 6.41
N HIS A 139 -12.72 -3.07 5.79
CA HIS A 139 -12.29 -4.44 5.51
C HIS A 139 -11.23 -4.48 4.41
N PRO A 140 -10.10 -5.21 4.58
CA PRO A 140 -9.00 -5.23 3.60
C PRO A 140 -9.40 -5.72 2.19
N VAL A 141 -10.38 -6.61 2.09
CA VAL A 141 -10.85 -7.15 0.80
C VAL A 141 -12.03 -6.37 0.23
N SER A 142 -12.83 -5.73 1.08
CA SER A 142 -14.08 -5.10 0.68
C SER A 142 -14.31 -3.81 1.47
N PRO A 143 -13.80 -2.67 0.99
CA PRO A 143 -13.80 -1.43 1.76
C PRO A 143 -15.21 -0.84 1.97
N PHE A 144 -16.27 -1.51 1.50
CA PHE A 144 -17.66 -1.17 1.79
C PHE A 144 -18.14 -1.67 3.16
N TYR A 145 -17.34 -2.48 3.86
CA TYR A 145 -17.67 -3.06 5.16
C TYR A 145 -16.63 -2.69 6.22
N ASP A 146 -17.03 -2.75 7.48
CA ASP A 146 -16.15 -2.63 8.64
C ASP A 146 -15.08 -3.73 8.66
N ARG A 147 -14.10 -3.60 9.56
CA ARG A 147 -12.97 -4.55 9.68
C ARG A 147 -13.40 -6.00 9.90
N GLU A 148 -14.59 -6.23 10.46
CA GLU A 148 -15.12 -7.55 10.78
C GLU A 148 -16.07 -8.13 9.71
N TYR A 149 -16.30 -7.39 8.63
CA TYR A 149 -17.23 -7.75 7.57
C TYR A 149 -18.70 -7.87 8.04
N LYS A 150 -19.11 -7.07 9.02
CA LYS A 150 -20.44 -7.14 9.63
C LYS A 150 -21.35 -6.00 9.19
N LEU A 151 -20.85 -4.77 9.27
CA LEU A 151 -21.62 -3.57 8.95
C LEU A 151 -21.04 -2.87 7.74
N ARG A 152 -21.84 -2.01 7.10
CA ARG A 152 -21.32 -1.10 6.08
C ARG A 152 -20.35 -0.12 6.74
N ALA A 153 -19.21 0.09 6.10
CA ALA A 153 -18.26 1.09 6.53
C ALA A 153 -18.87 2.49 6.40
N HIS A 154 -18.65 3.34 7.39
CA HIS A 154 -18.96 4.75 7.30
C HIS A 154 -17.85 5.44 6.51
N VAL A 155 -18.24 6.27 5.55
CA VAL A 155 -17.32 6.84 4.56
C VAL A 155 -17.52 8.34 4.52
N LEU A 156 -16.42 9.08 4.64
CA LEU A 156 -16.42 10.53 4.51
C LEU A 156 -16.17 10.95 3.05
N THR A 157 -16.41 12.21 2.74
CA THR A 157 -15.96 12.83 1.50
C THR A 157 -14.45 13.06 1.56
N ARG A 158 -13.73 12.91 0.43
CA ARG A 158 -12.28 13.16 0.39
C ARG A 158 -12.06 14.66 0.60
N ARG A 159 -11.11 15.01 1.47
CA ARG A 159 -10.73 16.40 1.73
C ARG A 159 -9.42 16.72 1.05
#